data_AF-A0A095Z174-F1
#
_entry.id   AF-A0A095Z174-F1
#
_cell.length_a   1.000
_cell.length_b   1.000
_cell.length_c   1.000
_cell.angle_alpha   90.00
_cell.angle_beta   90.00
_cell.angle_gamma   90.00
#
_symmetry.space_group_name_H-M   'P 1'
#
loop_
_entity.id
_entity.type
_entity.pdbx_description
1 polymer ?
#
loop_
_entity_poly.entity_id
_entity_poly.type
_entity_poly.pdbx_seq_one_letter_code
_entity_poly.pdbx_strand_id
1 'polypeptide(L)'
;MRAVVSGRVVAITYPIEGASMTLRAHLKDDTGTVIVAWPGRREIPGIHVGARMVAQGNVMQQFSEQLLWNPHFQILGDDDE
;
A
#
# COMPACT_ATOMS: atom_id res chain seq x y z
N MET A 1 14.60 1.44 8.94
CA MET A 1 13.57 1.12 9.96
C MET A 1 12.60 0.13 9.34
N ARG A 2 12.25 -0.96 10.04
CA ARG A 2 11.20 -1.90 9.60
C ARG A 2 9.90 -1.63 10.37
N ALA A 3 8.78 -1.78 9.70
CA ALA A 3 7.45 -1.69 10.30
C ALA A 3 6.54 -2.79 9.78
N VAL A 4 5.54 -3.14 10.59
CA VAL A 4 4.37 -3.92 10.19
C VAL A 4 3.17 -3.01 10.36
N VAL A 5 2.36 -2.87 9.34
CA VAL A 5 1.15 -2.04 9.34
C VAL A 5 -0.04 -2.88 8.86
N SER A 6 -1.22 -2.57 9.37
CA SER A 6 -2.47 -3.19 8.93
C SER A 6 -3.50 -2.12 8.71
N GLY A 7 -4.35 -2.27 7.70
CA GLY A 7 -5.43 -1.32 7.47
C GLY A 7 -6.28 -1.67 6.28
N ARG A 8 -7.21 -0.77 5.96
CA ARG A 8 -8.04 -0.84 4.77
C ARG A 8 -7.43 0.02 3.66
N VAL A 9 -7.39 -0.49 2.44
CA VAL A 9 -7.05 0.30 1.26
C VAL A 9 -8.15 1.31 1.01
N VAL A 10 -7.85 2.61 1.14
CA VAL A 10 -8.83 3.69 0.95
C VAL A 10 -8.66 4.43 -0.38
N ALA A 11 -7.49 4.33 -1.00
CA ALA A 11 -7.19 4.92 -2.30
C ALA A 11 -6.03 4.19 -2.98
N ILE A 12 -6.05 4.15 -4.30
CA ILE A 12 -4.98 3.61 -5.13
C ILE A 12 -4.53 4.68 -6.11
N THR A 13 -3.22 4.94 -6.18
CA THR A 13 -2.60 5.79 -7.20
C THR A 13 -1.90 4.90 -8.20
N TYR A 14 -2.39 4.92 -9.43
CA TYR A 14 -1.81 4.18 -10.55
C TYR A 14 -0.66 4.97 -11.18
N PRO A 15 0.39 4.28 -11.67
CA PRO A 15 1.49 4.96 -12.35
C PRO A 15 1.02 5.60 -13.66
N ILE A 16 1.48 6.84 -13.89
CA ILE A 16 1.29 7.52 -15.17
C ILE A 16 2.26 6.97 -16.23
N GLU A 17 1.85 7.03 -17.50
CA GLU A 17 2.71 6.63 -18.61
C GLU A 17 3.96 7.53 -18.69
N GLY A 18 5.13 6.92 -18.89
CA GLY A 18 6.41 7.65 -18.97
C GLY A 18 7.11 7.97 -17.63
N ALA A 19 6.48 7.70 -16.47
CA ALA A 19 7.11 7.82 -15.15
C ALA A 19 7.61 6.46 -14.61
N SER A 20 8.27 6.46 -13.44
CA SER A 20 8.62 5.21 -12.76
C SER A 20 7.34 4.45 -12.39
N MET A 21 7.20 3.24 -12.92
CA MET A 21 6.00 2.41 -12.80
C MET A 21 5.85 1.91 -11.36
N THR A 22 5.21 2.70 -10.48
CA THR A 22 5.01 2.37 -9.08
C THR A 22 3.53 2.43 -8.74
N LEU A 23 2.94 1.28 -8.39
CA LEU A 23 1.60 1.21 -7.82
C LEU A 23 1.68 1.67 -6.36
N ARG A 24 0.76 2.55 -5.94
CA ARG A 24 0.65 2.99 -4.54
C ARG A 24 -0.74 2.71 -4.00
N ALA A 25 -0.82 2.15 -2.80
CA ALA A 25 -2.06 2.03 -2.04
C ALA A 25 -1.95 2.82 -0.74
N HIS A 26 -3.01 3.53 -0.38
CA HIS A 26 -3.15 4.20 0.91
C HIS A 26 -3.85 3.23 1.87
N LEU A 27 -3.12 2.78 2.89
CA LEU A 27 -3.66 1.97 3.98
C LEU A 27 -4.06 2.88 5.14
N LYS A 28 -5.32 2.80 5.55
CA LYS A 28 -5.86 3.56 6.68
C LYS A 28 -6.31 2.63 7.81
N ASP A 29 -5.99 3.03 9.02
CA ASP A 29 -6.55 2.50 10.27
C ASP A 29 -6.97 3.68 11.17
N ASP A 30 -7.26 3.40 12.45
CA ASP A 30 -7.68 4.42 13.42
C ASP A 30 -6.56 5.39 13.82
N THR A 31 -5.30 5.07 13.51
CA THR A 31 -4.12 5.88 13.87
C THR A 31 -3.69 6.83 12.76
N GLY A 32 -4.05 6.53 11.51
CA GLY A 32 -3.70 7.40 10.39
C GLY A 32 -3.71 6.67 9.05
N THR A 33 -2.91 7.19 8.13
CA THR A 33 -2.76 6.64 6.77
C THR A 33 -1.30 6.52 6.42
N VAL A 34 -0.93 5.37 5.84
CA VAL A 34 0.42 5.08 5.34
C VAL A 34 0.34 4.66 3.89
N ILE A 35 1.37 4.99 3.11
CA ILE A 35 1.46 4.57 1.72
C ILE A 35 2.23 3.25 1.63
N VAL A 36 1.72 2.34 0.83
CA VAL A 36 2.40 1.10 0.44
C VAL A 36 2.71 1.19 -1.05
N ALA A 37 3.98 1.07 -1.41
CA ALA A 37 4.44 1.31 -2.78
C ALA A 37 5.14 0.08 -3.36
N TRP A 38 4.70 -0.34 -4.55
CA TRP A 38 5.27 -1.47 -5.28
C TRP A 38 5.88 -0.98 -6.61
N PRO A 39 7.22 -0.81 -6.66
CA PRO A 39 7.90 -0.48 -7.90
C PRO A 39 7.79 -1.62 -8.92
N GLY A 40 7.76 -1.27 -10.20
CA GLY A 40 7.61 -2.21 -11.30
C GLY A 40 6.19 -2.76 -11.48
N ARG A 41 5.19 -2.30 -10.72
CA ARG A 41 3.82 -2.83 -10.75
C ARG A 41 2.84 -1.78 -11.23
N ARG A 42 1.92 -2.18 -12.13
CA ARG A 42 0.74 -1.40 -12.53
C ARG A 42 -0.50 -1.79 -11.75
N GLU A 43 -0.59 -3.07 -11.41
CA GLU A 43 -1.68 -3.69 -10.67
C GLU A 43 -1.16 -4.86 -9.86
N ILE A 44 -1.91 -5.24 -8.83
CA ILE A 44 -1.70 -6.44 -8.03
C ILE A 44 -3.08 -7.02 -7.73
N PRO A 45 -3.35 -8.29 -8.10
CA PRO A 45 -4.62 -8.94 -7.80
C PRO A 45 -4.97 -8.89 -6.31
N GLY A 46 -6.24 -8.62 -5.99
CA GLY A 46 -6.73 -8.51 -4.61
C GLY A 46 -6.45 -7.16 -3.94
N ILE A 47 -5.64 -6.27 -4.54
CA ILE A 47 -5.51 -4.89 -4.06
C ILE A 47 -6.56 -4.03 -4.78
N HIS A 48 -7.63 -3.69 -4.05
CA HIS A 48 -8.65 -2.74 -4.46
C HIS A 48 -9.03 -1.84 -3.29
N VAL A 49 -9.69 -0.70 -3.56
CA VAL A 49 -10.31 0.09 -2.48
C VAL A 49 -11.30 -0.80 -1.75
N GLY A 50 -11.24 -0.79 -0.41
CA GLY A 50 -11.98 -1.71 0.43
C GLY A 50 -11.16 -2.88 0.95
N ALA A 51 -10.17 -3.39 0.22
CA ALA A 51 -9.40 -4.56 0.66
C ALA A 51 -8.71 -4.30 2.01
N ARG A 52 -8.69 -5.30 2.89
CA ARG A 52 -7.87 -5.29 4.11
C ARG A 52 -6.51 -5.91 3.84
N MET A 53 -5.47 -5.33 4.42
CA MET A 53 -4.10 -5.75 4.16
C MET A 53 -3.23 -5.63 5.40
N VAL A 54 -2.30 -6.57 5.56
CA VAL A 54 -1.12 -6.44 6.42
C VAL A 54 0.10 -6.28 5.52
N ALA A 55 0.93 -5.28 5.79
CA ALA A 55 2.16 -5.03 5.04
C ALA A 55 3.36 -4.89 5.99
N GLN A 56 4.46 -5.55 5.64
CA GLN A 56 5.72 -5.51 6.37
C GLN A 56 6.85 -5.10 5.44
N GLY A 57 7.59 -4.05 5.80
CA GLY A 57 8.68 -3.57 4.98
C GLY A 57 9.51 -2.47 5.61
N ASN A 58 10.39 -1.90 4.79
CA ASN A 58 11.21 -0.76 5.20
C ASN A 58 10.40 0.52 5.05
N VAL A 59 10.39 1.32 6.11
CA VAL A 59 9.86 2.67 6.11
C VAL A 59 10.84 3.58 5.38
N MET A 60 10.33 4.29 4.38
CA MET A 60 11.04 5.33 3.64
C MET A 60 10.28 6.64 3.74
N GLN A 61 11.03 7.74 3.64
CA GLN A 61 10.47 9.07 3.51
C GLN A 61 10.66 9.52 2.07
N GLN A 62 9.55 9.86 1.41
CA GLN A 62 9.57 10.41 0.06
C GLN A 62 8.77 11.71 0.07
N PHE A 63 9.44 12.84 -0.19
CA PHE A 63 8.87 14.17 0.00
C PHE A 63 8.28 14.33 1.42
N SER A 64 7.00 14.66 1.54
CA SER A 64 6.28 14.79 2.81
C SER A 64 5.55 13.51 3.25
N GLU A 65 5.72 12.40 2.53
CA GLU A 65 4.98 11.16 2.77
C GLU A 65 5.89 10.08 3.36
N GLN A 66 5.37 9.33 4.32
CA GLN A 66 6.00 8.13 4.85
C GLN A 66 5.37 6.90 4.19
N LEU A 67 6.23 6.01 3.68
CA LEU A 67 5.76 4.84 2.92
C LEU A 67 6.53 3.57 3.25
N LEU A 68 5.88 2.43 3.05
CA LEU A 68 6.54 1.13 2.99
C LEU A 68 6.95 0.85 1.54
N TRP A 69 8.24 0.66 1.30
CA TRP A 69 8.79 0.42 -0.03
C TRP A 69 8.97 -1.07 -0.33
N ASN A 70 8.38 -1.52 -1.44
CA ASN A 70 8.33 -2.91 -1.89
C ASN A 70 8.15 -3.94 -0.74
N PRO A 71 7.11 -3.79 0.09
CA PRO A 71 6.94 -4.64 1.26
C PRO A 71 6.41 -6.02 0.89
N HIS A 72 6.63 -6.97 1.79
CA HIS A 72 5.81 -8.17 1.83
C HIS A 72 4.41 -7.78 2.33
N PHE A 73 3.37 -8.37 1.75
CA PHE A 73 2.01 -8.06 2.14
C PHE A 73 1.12 -9.30 2.03
N GLN A 74 0.01 -9.26 2.76
CA GLN A 74 -1.07 -10.23 2.68
C GLN A 74 -2.39 -9.49 2.62
N ILE A 75 -3.24 -9.86 1.66
CA ILE A 75 -4.65 -9.45 1.66
C ILE A 75 -5.37 -10.34 2.67
N LEU A 76 -5.99 -9.70 3.64
CA LEU A 76 -6.96 -10.34 4.52
C LEU A 76 -8.26 -10.30 3.73
N GLY A 77 -8.89 -11.45 3.50
CA GLY A 77 -10.14 -11.52 2.76
C GLY A 77 -11.15 -10.48 3.25
N ASP A 78 -12.07 -10.08 2.37
CA ASP A 78 -13.18 -9.27 2.84
C ASP A 78 -13.95 -10.09 3.88
N ASP A 79 -14.27 -9.47 5.02
CA ASP A 79 -15.24 -10.03 5.97
C ASP A 79 -16.61 -9.92 5.28
N ASP A 80 -16.85 -10.76 4.29
CA ASP A 80 -18.18 -11.02 3.76
C ASP A 80 -18.75 -12.20 4.56
N GLU A 81 -19.48 -11.84 5.62
CA GLU A 81 -20.69 -12.55 6.05
C GLU A 81 -21.87 -12.07 5.20
#